data_AF-A0A9P7AKX4-F1
#
_entry.id   AF-A0A9P7AKX4-F1
#
_cell.length_a   1.000
_cell.length_b   1.000
_cell.length_c   1.000
_cell.angle_alpha   90.00
_cell.angle_beta   90.00
_cell.angle_gamma   90.00
#
_symmetry.space_group_name_H-M   'P 1'
#
loop_
_entity.id
_entity.type
_entity.pdbx_description
1 polymer ?
#
loop_
_entity_poly.entity_id
_entity_poly.type
_entity_poly.pdbx_seq_one_letter_code
_entity_poly.pdbx_strand_id
1 'polypeptide(L)'
;MLPVTPPTSYLALLDCPTSPSNASISYQIRVGSEISEDTLKSCADLFSSHYGIWGDQASTISKYTIAGKNVRMTSAKLRAQCLSHPENTVLVTCYLQVEHEHPQLYGHAFATVWDYGKNKVGWVTQLVVHKAVRQRYIATQLLQALKFHALFSDVDIVGLASSHPASCNALAKYAAANINNVNLDFIHEHAKGILESSPISYLKAAQLRGTLFQDNCDNKAISSVFTEFYIDHTEPLAVLQQYKKRGRWCLGELLDGHEFLAIFPIAVGLESYY
;
A
#
# COMPACT_ATOMS: atom_id res chain seq x y z
N MET A 1 21.27 -7.90 -35.65
CA MET A 1 20.49 -8.24 -34.44
C MET A 1 19.65 -7.02 -34.10
N LEU A 2 18.33 -7.11 -34.26
CA LEU A 2 17.41 -6.06 -33.83
C LEU A 2 17.15 -6.22 -32.32
N PRO A 3 17.04 -5.13 -31.55
CA PRO A 3 16.76 -5.21 -30.13
C PRO A 3 15.33 -5.72 -29.93
N VAL A 4 15.21 -6.82 -29.19
CA VAL A 4 13.92 -7.40 -28.79
C VAL A 4 13.37 -6.55 -27.65
N THR A 5 12.36 -5.74 -27.94
CA THR A 5 11.57 -5.03 -26.92
C THR A 5 10.79 -6.05 -26.10
N PRO A 6 10.85 -6.01 -24.75
CA PRO A 6 10.06 -6.93 -23.93
C PRO A 6 8.56 -6.62 -24.07
N PRO A 7 7.68 -7.64 -23.95
CA PRO A 7 6.25 -7.46 -24.12
C PRO A 7 5.64 -6.67 -22.94
N THR A 8 5.27 -5.41 -23.19
CA THR A 8 4.42 -4.64 -22.27
C THR A 8 3.01 -5.23 -22.31
N SER A 9 2.61 -5.99 -21.29
CA SER A 9 1.23 -6.48 -21.15
C SER A 9 0.32 -5.32 -20.72
N TYR A 10 -0.42 -4.74 -21.68
CA TYR A 10 -1.51 -3.81 -21.40
C TYR A 10 -2.77 -4.61 -21.03
N LEU A 11 -3.18 -4.56 -19.77
CA LEU A 11 -4.49 -5.05 -19.35
C LEU A 11 -5.46 -3.87 -19.28
N ALA A 12 -6.35 -3.78 -20.28
CA ALA A 12 -7.52 -2.92 -20.20
C ALA A 12 -8.57 -3.62 -19.32
N LEU A 13 -8.75 -3.15 -18.08
CA LEU A 13 -9.85 -3.59 -17.23
C LEU A 13 -11.07 -2.69 -17.47
N LEU A 14 -12.24 -3.34 -17.58
CA LEU A 14 -13.53 -2.79 -18.03
C LEU A 14 -13.85 -1.38 -17.52
N ASP A 15 -14.19 -0.51 -18.48
CA ASP A 15 -14.64 0.87 -18.27
C ASP A 15 -15.90 0.93 -17.40
N CYS A 16 -15.89 1.83 -16.42
CA CYS A 16 -17.05 2.19 -15.64
C CYS A 16 -17.95 3.13 -16.47
N PRO A 17 -19.27 2.90 -16.62
CA PRO A 17 -20.08 3.72 -17.51
C PRO A 17 -20.47 5.03 -16.83
N THR A 18 -20.11 6.19 -17.41
CA THR A 18 -21.01 7.34 -17.68
C THR A 18 -20.29 8.54 -18.32
N SER A 19 -20.84 9.01 -19.45
CA SER A 19 -20.62 10.30 -20.16
C SER A 19 -19.28 10.49 -20.92
N PRO A 20 -19.27 11.33 -21.99
CA PRO A 20 -18.15 11.44 -22.94
C PRO A 20 -17.02 12.23 -22.29
N SER A 21 -16.29 11.61 -21.37
CA SER A 21 -15.01 12.13 -20.95
C SER A 21 -13.97 11.61 -21.93
N ASN A 22 -13.27 12.53 -22.60
CA ASN A 22 -12.04 12.29 -23.37
C ASN A 22 -10.89 11.77 -22.49
N ALA A 23 -11.19 11.06 -21.40
CA ALA A 23 -10.24 10.61 -20.42
C ALA A 23 -10.41 9.11 -20.15
N SER A 24 -9.32 8.35 -20.23
CA SER A 24 -9.27 6.92 -19.92
C SER A 24 -8.26 6.64 -18.82
N ILE A 25 -8.56 5.66 -17.97
CA ILE A 25 -7.64 5.20 -16.92
C ILE A 25 -7.00 3.90 -17.40
N SER A 26 -5.68 3.80 -17.27
CA SER A 26 -4.93 2.58 -17.56
C SER A 26 -4.04 2.17 -16.41
N TYR A 27 -3.86 0.87 -16.24
CA TYR A 27 -2.97 0.29 -15.24
C TYR A 27 -1.83 -0.42 -15.97
N GLN A 28 -0.61 -0.24 -15.47
CA GLN A 28 0.58 -0.90 -15.98
C GLN A 28 1.27 -1.62 -14.82
N ILE A 29 1.74 -2.83 -15.09
CA ILE A 29 2.39 -3.71 -14.11
C ILE A 29 3.82 -3.95 -14.59
N ARG A 30 4.80 -3.83 -13.69
CA ARG A 30 6.22 -4.07 -13.98
C ARG A 30 6.87 -4.84 -12.82
N VAL A 31 7.73 -5.79 -13.13
CA VAL A 31 8.66 -6.35 -12.13
C VAL A 31 9.74 -5.33 -11.81
N GLY A 32 10.27 -5.36 -10.59
CA GLY A 32 11.21 -4.37 -10.06
C GLY A 32 12.46 -4.18 -10.92
N SER A 33 12.96 -5.24 -11.54
CA SER A 33 14.12 -5.21 -12.44
C SER A 33 13.89 -4.43 -13.74
N GLU A 34 12.63 -4.22 -14.13
CA GLU A 34 12.26 -3.50 -15.37
C GLU A 34 11.90 -2.02 -15.11
N ILE A 35 11.95 -1.57 -13.85
CA ILE A 35 11.58 -0.20 -13.49
C ILE A 35 12.70 0.76 -13.87
N SER A 36 12.43 1.62 -14.84
CA SER A 36 13.36 2.68 -15.26
C SER A 36 13.52 3.78 -14.20
N GLU A 37 14.65 4.51 -14.27
CA GLU A 37 14.89 5.70 -13.45
C GLU A 37 13.78 6.75 -13.60
N ASP A 38 13.27 6.95 -14.82
CA ASP A 38 12.21 7.92 -15.10
C ASP A 38 10.88 7.52 -14.45
N THR A 39 10.56 6.22 -14.45
CA THR A 39 9.38 5.69 -13.77
C THR A 39 9.51 5.90 -12.27
N LEU A 40 10.69 5.61 -11.72
CA LEU A 40 10.96 5.77 -10.30
C LEU A 40 10.93 7.24 -9.86
N LYS A 41 11.49 8.13 -10.67
CA LYS A 41 11.40 9.58 -10.50
C LYS A 41 9.94 10.04 -10.50
N SER A 42 9.14 9.59 -11.46
CA SER A 42 7.71 9.91 -11.53
C SER A 42 6.96 9.47 -10.27
N CYS A 43 7.24 8.27 -9.76
CA CYS A 43 6.65 7.78 -8.51
C CYS A 43 7.12 8.59 -7.28
N ALA A 44 8.39 8.97 -7.22
CA ALA A 44 8.95 9.78 -6.13
C ALA A 44 8.37 11.20 -6.12
N ASP A 45 8.15 11.79 -7.29
CA ASP A 45 7.53 13.11 -7.47
C ASP A 45 6.04 13.07 -7.07
N LEU A 46 5.32 12.00 -7.45
CA LEU A 46 3.94 11.77 -7.02
C LEU A 46 3.85 11.63 -5.50
N PHE A 47 4.69 10.79 -4.90
CA PHE A 47 4.77 10.63 -3.45
C PHE A 47 5.00 11.98 -2.76
N SER A 48 6.03 12.71 -3.20
CA SER A 48 6.45 13.97 -2.61
C SER A 48 5.41 15.10 -2.68
N SER A 49 4.39 14.92 -3.53
CA SER A 49 3.34 15.91 -3.79
C SER A 49 1.99 15.52 -3.20
N HIS A 50 1.75 14.22 -3.01
CA HIS A 50 0.44 13.69 -2.69
C HIS A 50 0.38 12.67 -1.56
N TYR A 51 1.50 12.21 -1.00
CA TYR A 51 1.44 11.18 0.03
C TYR A 51 0.91 11.73 1.36
N GLY A 52 1.56 12.75 1.90
CA GLY A 52 1.19 13.39 3.15
C GLY A 52 2.13 14.54 3.52
N ILE A 53 1.79 15.21 4.61
CA ILE A 53 2.63 16.25 5.24
C ILE A 53 3.10 15.74 6.60
N TRP A 54 4.20 16.30 7.10
CA TRP A 54 4.68 16.02 8.44
C TRP A 54 3.77 16.64 9.50
N GLY A 55 3.49 15.88 10.56
CA GLY A 55 2.81 16.37 11.76
C GLY A 55 3.77 17.08 12.71
N ASP A 56 3.23 17.62 13.80
CA ASP A 56 4.00 18.45 14.75
C ASP A 56 5.16 17.70 15.41
N GLN A 57 4.94 16.42 15.73
CA GLN A 57 5.92 15.55 16.36
C GLN A 57 7.07 15.15 15.41
N ALA A 58 6.95 15.39 14.10
CA ALA A 58 7.98 15.01 13.14
C ALA A 58 9.32 15.73 13.38
N SER A 59 9.27 16.95 13.92
CA SER A 59 10.46 17.75 14.25
C SER A 59 11.37 17.09 15.29
N THR A 60 10.84 16.14 16.07
CA THR A 60 11.61 15.38 17.07
C THR A 60 12.54 14.33 16.47
N ILE A 61 12.24 13.86 15.24
CA ILE A 61 13.06 12.85 14.55
C ILE A 61 14.26 13.49 13.86
N SER A 62 14.04 14.63 13.21
CA SER A 62 15.08 15.26 12.41
C SER A 62 14.78 16.74 12.19
N LYS A 63 15.84 17.55 12.06
CA LYS A 63 15.73 18.94 11.61
C LYS A 63 15.18 19.08 10.18
N TYR A 64 15.17 17.99 9.40
CA TYR A 64 14.68 17.98 8.02
C TYR A 64 13.21 17.58 7.90
N THR A 65 12.57 17.10 8.98
CA THR A 65 11.16 16.72 9.04
C THR A 65 10.33 17.88 9.61
N ILE A 66 10.07 18.85 8.75
CA ILE A 66 9.43 20.13 9.12
C ILE A 66 7.91 19.97 9.10
N ALA A 67 7.26 20.19 10.24
CA ALA A 67 5.81 20.16 10.39
C ALA A 67 5.10 21.03 9.32
N GLY A 68 4.01 20.51 8.77
CA GLY A 68 3.23 21.17 7.71
C GLY A 68 3.88 21.15 6.33
N LYS A 69 5.10 20.63 6.16
CA LYS A 69 5.73 20.41 4.85
C LYS A 69 5.47 18.99 4.36
N ASN A 70 5.42 18.83 3.04
CA ASN A 70 5.28 17.50 2.41
C ASN A 70 6.40 16.56 2.85
N VAL A 71 6.04 15.31 3.09
CA VAL A 71 7.01 14.21 3.18
C VAL A 71 7.67 14.08 1.81
N ARG A 72 9.00 14.25 1.74
CA ARG A 72 9.75 14.16 0.48
C ARG A 72 10.38 12.79 0.31
N MET A 73 10.36 12.33 -0.94
CA MET A 73 10.95 11.09 -1.41
C MET A 73 11.80 11.38 -2.64
N THR A 74 13.04 10.91 -2.64
CA THR A 74 13.91 10.91 -3.82
C THR A 74 13.83 9.55 -4.51
N SER A 75 14.17 9.48 -5.80
CA SER A 75 14.28 8.19 -6.50
C SER A 75 15.23 7.22 -5.78
N ALA A 76 16.37 7.71 -5.29
CA ALA A 76 17.32 6.90 -4.53
C ALA A 76 16.73 6.33 -3.24
N LYS A 77 15.99 7.14 -2.47
CA LYS A 77 15.32 6.67 -1.25
C LYS A 77 14.19 5.70 -1.57
N LEU A 78 13.41 5.97 -2.62
CA LEU A 78 12.35 5.09 -3.08
C LEU A 78 12.91 3.74 -3.52
N ARG A 79 14.04 3.72 -4.26
CA ARG A 79 14.74 2.49 -4.62
C ARG A 79 15.14 1.70 -3.38
N ALA A 80 15.82 2.35 -2.44
CA ALA A 80 16.31 1.69 -1.24
C ALA A 80 15.17 1.11 -0.37
N GLN A 81 14.02 1.77 -0.32
CA GLN A 81 12.89 1.36 0.54
C GLN A 81 11.91 0.38 -0.13
N CYS A 82 11.68 0.52 -1.43
CA CYS A 82 10.66 -0.24 -2.15
C CYS A 82 11.20 -1.17 -3.22
N LEU A 83 12.46 -1.05 -3.64
CA LEU A 83 13.11 -1.88 -4.67
C LEU A 83 14.47 -2.42 -4.22
N SER A 84 14.62 -2.72 -2.92
CA SER A 84 15.83 -3.38 -2.41
C SER A 84 15.98 -4.81 -2.91
N HIS A 85 14.88 -5.44 -3.35
CA HIS A 85 14.80 -6.81 -3.86
C HIS A 85 14.02 -6.81 -5.20
N PRO A 86 14.58 -6.21 -6.26
CA PRO A 86 13.85 -5.90 -7.50
C PRO A 86 13.25 -7.13 -8.19
N GLU A 87 13.87 -8.30 -8.07
CA GLU A 87 13.37 -9.58 -8.58
C GLU A 87 12.09 -10.07 -7.87
N ASN A 88 11.85 -9.59 -6.66
CA ASN A 88 10.73 -9.96 -5.81
C ASN A 88 9.71 -8.83 -5.63
N THR A 89 9.91 -7.69 -6.31
CA THR A 89 9.01 -6.54 -6.21
C THR A 89 8.20 -6.37 -7.50
N VAL A 90 6.93 -6.00 -7.34
CA VAL A 90 6.05 -5.54 -8.42
C VAL A 90 5.69 -4.08 -8.19
N LEU A 91 5.74 -3.30 -9.27
CA LEU A 91 5.17 -1.96 -9.34
C LEU A 91 3.90 -1.99 -10.20
N VAL A 92 2.79 -1.51 -9.65
CA VAL A 92 1.61 -1.14 -10.42
C VAL A 92 1.51 0.38 -10.48
N THR A 93 1.31 0.93 -11.67
CA THR A 93 1.08 2.36 -11.90
C THR A 93 -0.29 2.58 -12.54
N CYS A 94 -0.99 3.63 -12.13
CA CYS A 94 -2.26 4.09 -12.69
C CYS A 94 -2.04 5.40 -13.43
N TYR A 95 -2.30 5.42 -14.74
CA TYR A 95 -2.23 6.61 -15.57
C TYR A 95 -3.62 7.09 -15.95
N LEU A 96 -3.84 8.40 -15.91
CA LEU A 96 -4.97 9.05 -16.56
C LEU A 96 -4.48 9.61 -17.90
N GLN A 97 -5.09 9.15 -18.98
CA GLN A 97 -4.90 9.70 -20.32
C GLN A 97 -6.06 10.65 -20.59
N VAL A 98 -5.78 11.89 -20.97
CA VAL A 98 -6.76 12.83 -21.53
C VAL A 98 -6.42 13.04 -23.01
N GLU A 99 -7.43 13.15 -23.88
CA GLU A 99 -7.22 13.35 -25.32
C GLU A 99 -6.31 14.56 -25.58
N HIS A 100 -5.32 14.38 -26.45
CA HIS A 100 -4.28 15.36 -26.79
C HIS A 100 -3.32 15.78 -25.64
N GLU A 101 -3.40 15.16 -24.46
CA GLU A 101 -2.44 15.37 -23.37
C GLU A 101 -1.49 14.19 -23.19
N HIS A 102 -0.37 14.41 -22.51
CA HIS A 102 0.50 13.31 -22.10
C HIS A 102 -0.12 12.55 -20.92
N PRO A 103 -0.04 11.21 -20.90
CA PRO A 103 -0.58 10.43 -19.79
C PRO A 103 0.10 10.81 -18.48
N GLN A 104 -0.69 11.14 -17.48
CA GLN A 104 -0.21 11.58 -16.17
C GLN A 104 -0.35 10.45 -15.15
N LEU A 105 0.67 10.25 -14.32
CA LEU A 105 0.65 9.28 -13.23
C LEU A 105 -0.28 9.76 -12.10
N TYR A 106 -1.29 8.97 -11.78
CA TYR A 106 -2.31 9.29 -10.77
C TYR A 106 -2.26 8.40 -9.54
N GLY A 107 -1.51 7.30 -9.60
CA GLY A 107 -1.27 6.45 -8.45
C GLY A 107 -0.25 5.36 -8.73
N HIS A 108 0.34 4.84 -7.67
CA HIS A 108 1.21 3.67 -7.76
C HIS A 108 1.12 2.80 -6.50
N ALA A 109 1.44 1.53 -6.67
CA ALA A 109 1.63 0.58 -5.59
C ALA A 109 2.92 -0.21 -5.82
N PHE A 110 3.83 -0.16 -4.85
CA PHE A 110 4.94 -1.11 -4.75
C PHE A 110 4.54 -2.23 -3.82
N ALA A 111 4.80 -3.47 -4.22
CA ALA A 111 4.57 -4.62 -3.38
C ALA A 111 5.70 -5.64 -3.54
N THR A 112 6.20 -6.18 -2.44
CA THR A 112 7.35 -7.11 -2.41
C THR A 112 6.92 -8.44 -1.84
N VAL A 113 7.47 -9.51 -2.39
CA VAL A 113 7.13 -10.88 -2.05
C VAL A 113 8.29 -11.57 -1.34
N TRP A 114 8.02 -12.36 -0.31
CA TRP A 114 9.03 -13.20 0.36
C TRP A 114 8.41 -14.42 1.03
N ASP A 115 9.25 -15.38 1.39
CA ASP A 115 8.85 -16.61 2.06
C ASP A 115 8.75 -16.41 3.58
N TYR A 116 7.68 -16.97 4.16
CA TYR A 116 7.44 -17.05 5.60
C TYR A 116 6.98 -18.47 5.97
N GLY A 117 7.95 -19.31 6.37
CA GLY A 117 7.69 -20.71 6.68
C GLY A 117 7.27 -21.48 5.42
N LYS A 118 6.03 -21.98 5.39
CA LYS A 118 5.43 -22.62 4.21
C LYS A 118 4.59 -21.68 3.35
N ASN A 119 4.38 -20.45 3.83
CA ASN A 119 3.55 -19.46 3.18
C ASN A 119 4.41 -18.46 2.40
N LYS A 120 3.82 -17.85 1.39
CA LYS A 120 4.37 -16.70 0.68
C LYS A 120 3.63 -15.42 1.03
N VAL A 121 4.37 -14.39 1.41
CA VAL A 121 3.83 -13.08 1.80
C VAL A 121 3.97 -12.11 0.64
N GLY A 122 2.87 -11.44 0.27
CA GLY A 122 2.88 -10.28 -0.61
C GLY A 122 2.58 -9.01 0.18
N TRP A 123 3.58 -8.15 0.35
CA TRP A 123 3.44 -6.94 1.17
C TRP A 123 3.43 -5.67 0.34
N VAL A 124 2.42 -4.83 0.55
CA VAL A 124 2.36 -3.51 -0.09
C VAL A 124 3.27 -2.55 0.68
N THR A 125 4.44 -2.26 0.12
CA THR A 125 5.46 -1.39 0.74
C THR A 125 5.16 0.08 0.60
N GLN A 126 4.46 0.47 -0.47
CA GLN A 126 4.04 1.84 -0.67
C GLN A 126 2.81 1.90 -1.57
N LEU A 127 1.80 2.67 -1.16
CA LEU A 127 0.60 2.92 -1.94
C LEU A 127 0.32 4.43 -1.95
N VAL A 128 0.30 5.03 -3.14
CA VAL A 128 0.07 6.46 -3.32
C VAL A 128 -1.03 6.67 -4.34
N VAL A 129 -1.97 7.56 -4.02
CA VAL A 129 -3.00 8.03 -4.94
C VAL A 129 -3.03 9.54 -4.90
N HIS A 130 -3.02 10.16 -6.08
CA HIS A 130 -3.12 11.59 -6.26
C HIS A 130 -4.35 12.15 -5.53
N LYS A 131 -4.15 13.17 -4.69
CA LYS A 131 -5.18 13.68 -3.76
C LYS A 131 -6.51 14.06 -4.41
N ALA A 132 -6.47 14.63 -5.63
CA ALA A 132 -7.67 15.08 -6.35
C ALA A 132 -8.58 13.94 -6.85
N VAL A 133 -8.09 12.70 -6.86
CA VAL A 133 -8.84 11.52 -7.36
C VAL A 133 -8.97 10.42 -6.31
N ARG A 134 -8.65 10.72 -5.05
CA ARG A 134 -8.91 9.80 -3.95
C ARG A 134 -10.40 9.50 -3.85
N GLN A 135 -10.73 8.39 -3.18
CA GLN A 135 -12.10 7.88 -3.02
C GLN A 135 -12.80 7.44 -4.32
N ARG A 136 -12.06 7.26 -5.42
CA ARG A 136 -12.55 6.74 -6.71
C ARG A 136 -12.08 5.31 -7.00
N TYR A 137 -11.92 4.48 -5.96
CA TYR A 137 -11.46 3.08 -6.06
C TYR A 137 -10.07 2.85 -6.68
N ILE A 138 -9.31 3.89 -7.05
CA ILE A 138 -7.96 3.77 -7.65
C ILE A 138 -7.02 2.93 -6.77
N ALA A 139 -6.98 3.18 -5.46
CA ALA A 139 -6.19 2.38 -4.52
C ALA A 139 -6.57 0.89 -4.57
N THR A 140 -7.87 0.59 -4.62
CA THR A 140 -8.35 -0.80 -4.74
C THR A 140 -7.92 -1.41 -6.06
N GLN A 141 -8.08 -0.71 -7.18
CA GLN A 141 -7.71 -1.23 -8.51
C GLN A 141 -6.20 -1.42 -8.66
N LEU A 142 -5.37 -0.51 -8.10
CA LEU A 142 -3.92 -0.67 -8.03
C LEU A 142 -3.53 -1.97 -7.32
N LEU A 143 -4.16 -2.28 -6.18
CA LEU A 143 -3.90 -3.52 -5.47
C LEU A 143 -4.43 -4.73 -6.24
N GLN A 144 -5.67 -4.69 -6.75
CA GLN A 144 -6.22 -5.82 -7.54
C GLN A 144 -5.36 -6.15 -8.76
N ALA A 145 -4.74 -5.14 -9.37
CA ALA A 145 -3.85 -5.35 -10.51
C ALA A 145 -2.62 -6.21 -10.17
N LEU A 146 -2.19 -6.26 -8.90
CA LEU A 146 -1.09 -7.15 -8.47
C LEU A 146 -1.39 -8.63 -8.79
N LYS A 147 -2.66 -9.05 -8.74
CA LYS A 147 -3.08 -10.44 -9.01
C LYS A 147 -2.75 -10.93 -10.42
N PHE A 148 -2.55 -10.01 -11.37
CA PHE A 148 -2.20 -10.37 -12.75
C PHE A 148 -0.70 -10.59 -12.96
N HIS A 149 0.13 -10.38 -11.93
CA HIS A 149 1.56 -10.65 -12.01
C HIS A 149 1.89 -12.03 -11.43
N ALA A 150 2.80 -12.78 -12.08
CA ALA A 150 3.19 -14.12 -11.66
C ALA A 150 3.76 -14.19 -10.23
N LEU A 151 4.45 -13.14 -9.75
CA LEU A 151 4.94 -13.10 -8.36
C LEU A 151 3.82 -13.13 -7.30
N PHE A 152 2.58 -12.79 -7.68
CA PHE A 152 1.43 -12.75 -6.79
C PHE A 152 0.44 -13.88 -7.02
N SER A 153 0.70 -14.81 -7.96
CA SER A 153 -0.22 -15.91 -8.26
C SER A 153 -0.28 -16.96 -7.15
N ASP A 154 0.78 -17.09 -6.36
CA ASP A 154 0.92 -18.06 -5.27
C ASP A 154 1.21 -17.40 -3.92
N VAL A 155 0.76 -16.15 -3.75
CA VAL A 155 0.81 -15.45 -2.45
C VAL A 155 -0.32 -15.96 -1.55
N ASP A 156 0.05 -16.47 -0.39
CA ASP A 156 -0.88 -17.00 0.62
C ASP A 156 -1.35 -15.92 1.60
N ILE A 157 -0.51 -14.91 1.85
CA ILE A 157 -0.76 -13.87 2.85
C ILE A 157 -0.44 -12.51 2.26
N VAL A 158 -1.30 -11.52 2.47
CA VAL A 158 -0.98 -10.13 2.14
C VAL A 158 -0.99 -9.23 3.36
N GLY A 159 -0.11 -8.23 3.34
CA GLY A 159 0.02 -7.29 4.43
C GLY A 159 0.32 -5.87 3.97
N LEU A 160 -0.03 -4.91 4.82
CA LEU A 160 0.48 -3.54 4.74
C LEU A 160 0.51 -2.90 6.13
N ALA A 161 1.42 -1.94 6.29
CA ALA A 161 1.36 -0.94 7.34
C ALA A 161 0.92 0.38 6.70
N SER A 162 -0.12 1.03 7.25
CA SER A 162 -0.53 2.35 6.78
C SER A 162 -1.28 3.12 7.87
N SER A 163 -1.00 4.41 7.96
CA SER A 163 -1.82 5.35 8.72
C SER A 163 -3.22 5.55 8.14
N HIS A 164 -3.46 5.22 6.86
CA HIS A 164 -4.70 5.59 6.18
C HIS A 164 -5.73 4.42 6.16
N PRO A 165 -6.92 4.55 6.78
CA PRO A 165 -7.92 3.48 6.84
C PRO A 165 -8.39 2.96 5.48
N ALA A 166 -8.49 3.85 4.49
CA ALA A 166 -8.86 3.45 3.13
C ALA A 166 -7.84 2.50 2.47
N SER A 167 -6.55 2.59 2.81
CA SER A 167 -5.51 1.68 2.31
C SER A 167 -5.72 0.29 2.91
N CYS A 168 -5.95 0.20 4.22
CA CYS A 168 -6.27 -1.06 4.90
C CYS A 168 -7.53 -1.72 4.31
N ASN A 169 -8.58 -0.94 4.03
CA ASN A 169 -9.79 -1.45 3.39
C ASN A 169 -9.56 -1.87 1.92
N ALA A 170 -8.67 -1.18 1.18
CA ALA A 170 -8.29 -1.62 -0.16
C ALA A 170 -7.59 -2.98 -0.13
N LEU A 171 -6.73 -3.23 0.86
CA LEU A 171 -6.09 -4.53 1.06
C LEU A 171 -7.09 -5.62 1.49
N ALA A 172 -8.04 -5.29 2.38
CA ALA A 172 -9.10 -6.22 2.75
C ALA A 172 -9.86 -6.69 1.49
N LYS A 173 -10.23 -5.76 0.59
CA LYS A 173 -10.86 -6.10 -0.70
C LYS A 173 -9.96 -6.92 -1.61
N TYR A 174 -8.65 -6.67 -1.61
CA TYR A 174 -7.69 -7.51 -2.34
C TYR A 174 -7.80 -8.97 -1.89
N ALA A 175 -7.82 -9.19 -0.58
CA ALA A 175 -7.92 -10.50 0.04
C ALA A 175 -9.34 -11.10 0.05
N ALA A 176 -10.31 -10.47 -0.63
CA ALA A 176 -11.74 -10.83 -0.56
C ALA A 176 -12.29 -10.87 0.89
N ALA A 177 -11.68 -10.10 1.79
CA ALA A 177 -12.04 -9.96 3.18
C ALA A 177 -12.80 -8.65 3.44
N ASN A 178 -13.31 -8.50 4.66
CA ASN A 178 -14.01 -7.30 5.11
C ASN A 178 -13.23 -6.63 6.25
N ILE A 179 -12.90 -5.34 6.10
CA ILE A 179 -12.17 -4.56 7.12
C ILE A 179 -12.91 -4.45 8.46
N ASN A 180 -14.21 -4.74 8.48
CA ASN A 180 -15.03 -4.72 9.68
C ASN A 180 -14.87 -6.01 10.51
N ASN A 181 -14.44 -7.09 9.88
CA ASN A 181 -14.36 -8.43 10.46
C ASN A 181 -13.03 -9.08 10.06
N VAL A 182 -11.94 -8.43 10.46
CA VAL A 182 -10.58 -8.94 10.25
C VAL A 182 -10.34 -10.08 11.25
N ASN A 183 -9.72 -11.16 10.81
CA ASN A 183 -9.30 -12.25 11.71
C ASN A 183 -8.10 -11.78 12.54
N LEU A 184 -8.37 -11.21 13.72
CA LEU A 184 -7.34 -10.69 14.61
C LEU A 184 -6.43 -11.79 15.17
N ASP A 185 -6.96 -13.01 15.39
CA ASP A 185 -6.16 -14.15 15.85
C ASP A 185 -5.09 -14.52 14.81
N PHE A 186 -5.45 -14.49 13.52
CA PHE A 186 -4.50 -14.70 12.43
C PHE A 186 -3.39 -13.63 12.41
N ILE A 187 -3.76 -12.37 12.64
CA ILE A 187 -2.77 -11.29 12.74
C ILE A 187 -1.86 -11.54 13.96
N HIS A 188 -2.42 -11.86 15.11
CA HIS A 188 -1.66 -12.12 16.33
C HIS A 188 -0.65 -13.27 16.14
N GLU A 189 -1.08 -14.36 15.51
CA GLU A 189 -0.25 -15.54 15.25
C GLU A 189 0.91 -15.25 14.29
N HIS A 190 0.66 -14.49 13.22
CA HIS A 190 1.62 -14.38 12.11
C HIS A 190 2.40 -13.06 12.04
N ALA A 191 1.89 -11.95 12.59
CA ALA A 191 2.46 -10.62 12.40
C ALA A 191 3.95 -10.55 12.73
N LYS A 192 4.35 -11.10 13.88
CA LYS A 192 5.75 -11.08 14.31
C LYS A 192 6.65 -11.83 13.33
N GLY A 193 6.29 -13.05 12.95
CA GLY A 193 7.07 -13.87 12.03
C GLY A 193 7.16 -13.27 10.62
N ILE A 194 6.07 -12.66 10.14
CA ILE A 194 6.03 -11.94 8.86
C ILE A 194 6.99 -10.76 8.86
N LEU A 195 6.99 -9.94 9.92
CA LEU A 195 7.88 -8.78 10.02
C LEU A 195 9.34 -9.20 10.19
N GLU A 196 9.64 -10.20 11.02
CA GLU A 196 11.02 -10.67 11.27
C GLU A 196 11.67 -11.32 10.03
N SER A 197 10.86 -12.00 9.21
CA SER A 197 11.29 -12.57 7.92
C SER A 197 11.36 -11.55 6.77
N SER A 198 10.86 -10.34 6.98
CA SER A 198 10.79 -9.32 5.93
C SER A 198 12.17 -8.95 5.40
N PRO A 199 12.34 -8.88 4.06
CA PRO A 199 13.55 -8.37 3.44
C PRO A 199 13.64 -6.83 3.50
N ILE A 200 12.61 -6.15 4.02
CA ILE A 200 12.52 -4.69 4.05
C ILE A 200 12.87 -4.18 5.45
N SER A 201 13.97 -3.45 5.56
CA SER A 201 14.57 -3.08 6.85
C SER A 201 13.63 -2.35 7.81
N TYR A 202 12.80 -1.43 7.32
CA TYR A 202 11.89 -0.67 8.21
C TYR A 202 10.77 -1.55 8.78
N LEU A 203 10.30 -2.55 8.03
CA LEU A 203 9.30 -3.51 8.52
C LEU A 203 9.91 -4.46 9.53
N LYS A 204 11.12 -4.94 9.26
CA LYS A 204 11.86 -5.82 10.18
C LYS A 204 12.18 -5.16 11.51
N ALA A 205 12.38 -3.85 11.51
CA ALA A 205 12.62 -3.05 12.72
C ALA A 205 11.33 -2.52 13.38
N ALA A 206 10.16 -2.67 12.73
CA ALA A 206 8.91 -2.14 13.22
C ALA A 206 8.48 -2.83 14.52
N GLN A 207 8.04 -2.05 15.49
CA GLN A 207 7.61 -2.59 16.79
C GLN A 207 6.10 -2.82 16.75
N LEU A 208 5.66 -4.05 17.01
CA LEU A 208 4.24 -4.38 17.17
C LEU A 208 3.66 -3.68 18.41
N ARG A 209 2.51 -3.02 18.24
CA ARG A 209 1.84 -2.20 19.25
C ARG A 209 0.33 -2.39 19.25
N GLY A 210 -0.28 -2.16 20.41
CA GLY A 210 -1.72 -2.28 20.62
C GLY A 210 -2.08 -3.53 21.41
N THR A 211 -3.36 -3.60 21.81
CA THR A 211 -3.90 -4.67 22.67
C THR A 211 -3.81 -6.04 22.04
N LEU A 212 -3.61 -6.15 20.71
CA LEU A 212 -3.41 -7.44 20.05
C LEU A 212 -2.06 -8.06 20.41
N PHE A 213 -1.03 -7.25 20.66
CA PHE A 213 0.35 -7.73 20.84
C PHE A 213 0.93 -7.46 22.23
N GLN A 214 0.24 -6.64 23.03
CA GLN A 214 0.75 -6.15 24.32
C GLN A 214 -0.35 -6.26 25.38
N ASP A 215 0.00 -6.87 26.51
CA ASP A 215 -0.85 -6.88 27.70
C ASP A 215 -0.98 -5.47 28.28
N ASN A 216 -2.14 -5.17 28.87
CA ASN A 216 -2.43 -3.91 29.57
C ASN A 216 -2.23 -2.63 28.74
N CYS A 217 -2.44 -2.70 27.42
CA CYS A 217 -2.39 -1.54 26.54
C CYS A 217 -3.70 -0.72 26.64
N ASP A 218 -3.64 0.51 27.17
CA ASP A 218 -4.82 1.37 27.40
C ASP A 218 -5.06 2.43 26.30
N ASN A 219 -4.19 2.45 25.28
CA ASN A 219 -4.21 3.46 24.21
C ASN A 219 -5.25 3.21 23.10
N LYS A 220 -6.08 2.16 23.23
CA LYS A 220 -7.13 1.77 22.27
C LYS A 220 -6.65 1.39 20.85
N ALA A 221 -5.34 1.31 20.62
CA ALA A 221 -4.82 0.67 19.42
C ALA A 221 -4.98 -0.85 19.57
N ILE A 222 -5.39 -1.53 18.49
CA ILE A 222 -5.58 -2.99 18.51
C ILE A 222 -4.44 -3.64 17.72
N SER A 223 -4.40 -3.41 16.40
CA SER A 223 -3.36 -3.94 15.51
C SER A 223 -2.57 -2.81 14.88
N SER A 224 -1.41 -2.50 15.45
CA SER A 224 -0.60 -1.36 15.05
C SER A 224 0.90 -1.70 15.04
N VAL A 225 1.66 -0.89 14.30
CA VAL A 225 3.12 -0.88 14.32
C VAL A 225 3.61 0.53 14.60
N PHE A 226 4.63 0.66 15.45
CA PHE A 226 5.36 1.90 15.62
C PHE A 226 6.49 1.96 14.60
N THR A 227 6.38 2.90 13.66
CA THR A 227 7.33 3.09 12.55
C THR A 227 8.09 4.40 12.64
N GLU A 228 7.91 5.16 13.73
CA GLU A 228 8.44 6.51 13.91
C GLU A 228 8.03 7.44 12.75
N PHE A 229 6.86 7.21 12.17
CA PHE A 229 6.43 7.96 10.99
C PHE A 229 5.36 8.98 11.35
N TYR A 230 5.81 10.12 11.90
CA TYR A 230 4.94 11.21 12.40
C TYR A 230 4.36 12.07 11.27
N ILE A 231 3.53 11.48 10.42
CA ILE A 231 2.75 12.26 9.46
C ILE A 231 1.58 12.97 10.14
N ASP A 232 1.07 14.01 9.49
CA ASP A 232 -0.19 14.62 9.91
C ASP A 232 -1.33 13.60 9.74
N HIS A 233 -2.06 13.40 10.82
CA HIS A 233 -3.17 12.44 10.89
C HIS A 233 -4.54 13.10 10.68
N THR A 234 -4.62 14.37 10.30
CA THR A 234 -5.90 15.09 10.15
C THR A 234 -6.83 14.40 9.15
N GLU A 235 -6.36 14.12 7.93
CA GLU A 235 -7.15 13.39 6.93
C GLU A 235 -7.37 11.91 7.33
N PRO A 236 -6.34 11.13 7.70
CA PRO A 236 -6.53 9.75 8.16
C PRO A 236 -7.54 9.58 9.29
N LEU A 237 -7.51 10.45 10.32
CA LEU A 237 -8.45 10.41 11.44
C LEU A 237 -9.87 10.78 11.02
N ALA A 238 -10.04 11.77 10.14
CA ALA A 238 -11.36 12.10 9.60
C ALA A 238 -11.98 10.91 8.85
N VAL A 239 -11.18 10.19 8.05
CA VAL A 239 -11.61 8.96 7.37
C VAL A 239 -11.90 7.85 8.39
N LEU A 240 -11.04 7.66 9.39
CA LEU A 240 -11.22 6.66 10.44
C LEU A 240 -12.56 6.82 11.16
N GLN A 241 -12.93 8.05 11.52
CA GLN A 241 -14.21 8.32 12.17
C GLN A 241 -15.41 7.94 11.29
N GLN A 242 -15.30 8.06 9.97
CA GLN A 242 -16.37 7.61 9.05
C GLN A 242 -16.52 6.09 9.06
N TYR A 243 -15.42 5.33 9.10
CA TYR A 243 -15.48 3.87 9.23
C TYR A 243 -16.07 3.46 10.58
N LYS A 244 -15.61 4.06 11.68
CA LYS A 244 -16.11 3.76 13.03
C LYS A 244 -17.60 4.04 13.19
N LYS A 245 -18.09 5.20 12.71
CA LYS A 245 -19.53 5.56 12.72
C LYS A 245 -20.42 4.55 11.99
N ARG A 246 -19.87 3.84 11.00
CA ARG A 246 -20.59 2.81 10.23
C ARG A 246 -20.43 1.40 10.82
N GLY A 247 -19.76 1.26 11.97
CA GLY A 247 -19.41 -0.05 12.55
C GLY A 247 -18.42 -0.83 11.67
N ARG A 248 -17.55 -0.11 10.93
CA ARG A 248 -16.71 -0.66 9.86
C ARG A 248 -15.21 -0.71 10.16
N TRP A 249 -14.83 -0.75 11.43
CA TRP A 249 -13.43 -0.67 11.81
C TRP A 249 -13.11 -1.53 13.02
N CYS A 250 -12.04 -2.33 12.92
CA CYS A 250 -11.62 -3.26 13.98
C CYS A 250 -10.12 -3.19 14.35
N LEU A 251 -9.31 -2.33 13.71
CA LEU A 251 -7.87 -2.25 13.98
C LEU A 251 -7.50 -1.28 15.13
N GLY A 252 -8.48 -0.62 15.74
CA GLY A 252 -8.29 0.30 16.88
C GLY A 252 -8.07 1.75 16.46
N GLU A 253 -7.52 2.57 17.37
CA GLU A 253 -7.17 3.97 17.09
C GLU A 253 -5.83 4.10 16.37
N LEU A 254 -5.67 5.20 15.62
CA LEU A 254 -4.39 5.61 15.04
C LEU A 254 -3.65 6.50 16.04
N LEU A 255 -2.46 6.09 16.46
CA LEU A 255 -1.59 6.85 17.36
C LEU A 255 -0.52 7.59 16.58
N ASP A 256 0.03 8.66 17.15
CA ASP A 256 1.13 9.41 16.53
C ASP A 256 2.37 8.55 16.35
N GLY A 257 2.99 8.64 15.16
CA GLY A 257 4.17 7.84 14.79
C GLY A 257 3.87 6.36 14.54
N HIS A 258 2.60 5.95 14.63
CA HIS A 258 2.15 4.61 14.40
C HIS A 258 1.39 4.49 13.08
N GLU A 259 1.31 3.25 12.59
CA GLU A 259 0.49 2.87 11.47
C GLU A 259 -0.40 1.70 11.86
N PHE A 260 -1.54 1.55 11.19
CA PHE A 260 -2.34 0.33 11.31
C PHE A 260 -1.61 -0.82 10.66
N LEU A 261 -1.63 -1.97 11.32
CA LEU A 261 -1.13 -3.21 10.75
C LEU A 261 -2.32 -4.04 10.26
N ALA A 262 -2.39 -4.23 8.94
CA ALA A 262 -3.43 -5.04 8.30
C ALA A 262 -2.79 -6.23 7.60
N ILE A 263 -3.15 -7.44 7.99
CA ILE A 263 -2.66 -8.69 7.42
C ILE A 263 -3.86 -9.61 7.16
N PHE A 264 -3.89 -10.23 5.99
CA PHE A 264 -4.98 -11.11 5.58
C PHE A 264 -4.43 -12.37 4.93
N PRO A 265 -4.98 -13.56 5.24
CA PRO A 265 -4.82 -14.70 4.36
C PRO A 265 -5.54 -14.41 3.02
N ILE A 266 -4.95 -14.85 1.92
CA ILE A 266 -5.62 -14.86 0.63
C ILE A 266 -6.53 -16.08 0.60
N ALA A 267 -7.83 -15.82 0.43
CA ALA A 267 -8.77 -16.89 0.15
C ALA A 267 -8.33 -17.56 -1.15
N VAL A 268 -7.82 -18.79 -1.04
CA VAL A 268 -7.68 -19.68 -2.20
C VAL A 268 -9.09 -19.79 -2.76
N GLY A 269 -9.26 -19.46 -4.05
CA GLY A 269 -10.54 -19.59 -4.70
C GLY A 269 -11.07 -20.99 -4.43
N LEU A 270 -12.23 -21.09 -3.77
CA LEU A 270 -13.12 -22.19 -4.07
C LEU A 270 -13.30 -22.11 -5.58
N GLU A 271 -12.69 -23.06 -6.30
CA GLU A 271 -13.03 -23.30 -7.69
C GLU A 271 -14.54 -23.19 -7.82
N SER A 272 -14.97 -22.39 -8.77
CA SER A 272 -16.35 -22.24 -9.17
C SER A 272 -16.95 -23.64 -9.34
N TYR A 273 -17.70 -24.11 -8.36
CA TYR A 273 -18.67 -25.15 -8.61
C TYR A 273 -19.82 -24.47 -9.36
N TYR A 274 -19.94 -24.87 -10.63
CA TYR A 274 -20.93 -24.51 -11.67
C TYR A 274 -20.56 -23.35 -12.61
#